data_AF-A0A9X5PAU2-F1
#
_entry.id   AF-A0A9X5PAU2-F1
#
_cell.length_a   1.000
_cell.length_b   1.000
_cell.length_c   1.000
_cell.angle_alpha   90.00
_cell.angle_beta   90.00
_cell.angle_gamma   90.00
#
_symmetry.space_group_name_H-M   'P 1'
#
loop_
_entity.id
_entity.type
_entity.pdbx_description
1 polymer ?
#
loop_
_entity_poly.entity_id
_entity_poly.type
_entity_poly.pdbx_seq_one_letter_code
_entity_poly.pdbx_strand_id
1 'polypeptide(L)'
;MKKIFLVLLALNSFTVLGNPLGGNPTDGYCQTVDGSACGWGGGSSSSRRVYKVPNRWGAIYFNPVNRAVGYSENNTKSYRSANKEALESCIKAGGGENPIARDGKGCRLMSQYRNVCAAFAVGGDKEGNGGFGMINGDHLEDVKKEAMTTCSKYSNECTIRYAGCSRHPDYLRY
;
A
#
# COMPACT_ATOMS: atom_id res chain seq x y z
N MET A 1 -79.42 -6.10 29.37
CA MET A 1 -80.61 -5.40 28.82
C MET A 1 -80.22 -3.97 28.45
N LYS A 2 -80.65 -3.49 27.26
CA LYS A 2 -80.50 -2.14 26.65
C LYS A 2 -79.05 -1.67 26.43
N LYS A 3 -78.45 -1.52 25.24
CA LYS A 3 -78.84 -1.06 23.89
C LYS A 3 -79.45 0.36 23.83
N ILE A 4 -78.69 1.28 23.22
CA ILE A 4 -79.01 2.27 22.14
C ILE A 4 -78.20 3.56 22.39
N PHE A 5 -77.15 3.90 21.62
CA PHE A 5 -77.06 4.42 20.23
C PHE A 5 -77.21 5.94 20.12
N LEU A 6 -76.14 6.61 19.64
CA LEU A 6 -76.11 7.82 18.76
C LEU A 6 -74.62 8.20 18.60
N VAL A 7 -73.91 7.70 17.58
CA VAL A 7 -73.86 8.17 16.18
C VAL A 7 -73.42 9.64 16.08
N LEU A 8 -72.13 9.84 15.80
CA LEU A 8 -71.63 10.96 15.00
C LEU A 8 -70.58 10.39 14.05
N LEU A 9 -71.04 10.18 12.83
CA LEU A 9 -70.29 9.71 11.67
C LEU A 9 -69.99 10.93 10.81
N ALA A 10 -68.85 10.86 10.12
CA ALA A 10 -68.43 11.67 8.98
C ALA A 10 -67.75 13.02 9.31
N LEU A 11 -66.67 13.41 8.65
CA LEU A 11 -65.82 12.80 7.62
C LEU A 11 -64.58 13.69 7.54
N ASN A 12 -63.43 13.05 7.33
CA ASN A 12 -62.21 13.55 6.68
C ASN A 12 -62.16 15.03 6.27
N SER A 13 -61.16 15.75 6.78
CA SER A 13 -60.25 16.54 5.94
C SER A 13 -58.94 16.83 6.66
N PHE A 14 -57.93 16.17 6.13
CA PHE A 14 -56.49 16.37 6.16
C PHE A 14 -55.94 17.74 6.59
N THR A 15 -54.82 17.63 7.30
CA THR A 15 -53.69 18.58 7.46
C THR A 15 -53.98 19.92 8.16
N VAL A 16 -53.81 19.88 9.49
CA VAL A 16 -53.36 21.03 10.29
C VAL A 16 -51.98 21.45 9.78
N LEU A 17 -51.90 22.53 9.01
CA LEU A 17 -50.65 23.27 8.79
C LEU A 17 -50.59 24.35 9.89
N GLY A 18 -49.88 24.06 10.98
CA GLY A 18 -49.80 24.95 12.13
C GLY A 18 -48.53 24.78 12.94
N ASN A 19 -47.50 25.54 12.53
CA ASN A 19 -46.28 26.00 13.23
C ASN A 19 -45.28 24.92 13.72
N PRO A 20 -43.97 25.07 13.44
CA PRO A 20 -43.19 26.03 14.21
C PRO A 20 -41.99 26.67 13.48
N LEU A 21 -41.55 27.82 14.02
CA LEU A 21 -40.17 28.28 13.96
C LEU A 21 -39.24 27.11 14.35
N GLY A 22 -38.49 26.56 13.40
CA GLY A 22 -37.58 25.46 13.66
C GLY A 22 -37.09 24.70 12.42
N GLY A 23 -36.79 25.42 11.33
CA GLY A 23 -36.07 24.84 10.19
C GLY A 23 -34.57 24.72 10.50
N ASN A 24 -33.93 23.66 10.00
CA ASN A 24 -32.49 23.44 10.12
C ASN A 24 -31.70 24.59 9.45
N PRO A 25 -30.79 25.30 10.16
CA PRO A 25 -30.08 26.46 9.62
C PRO A 25 -29.10 26.15 8.47
N THR A 26 -28.95 24.89 8.04
CA THR A 26 -28.17 24.53 6.85
C THR A 26 -28.92 24.70 5.53
N ASP A 27 -30.25 24.84 5.56
CA ASP A 27 -31.05 25.07 4.36
C ASP A 27 -31.27 26.58 4.18
N GLY A 28 -30.20 27.26 3.77
CA GLY A 28 -30.17 28.70 3.53
C GLY A 28 -31.21 29.12 2.49
N TYR A 29 -32.39 29.54 2.95
CA TYR A 29 -33.39 30.17 2.11
C TYR A 29 -32.91 31.58 1.76
N CYS A 30 -32.25 31.69 0.60
CA CYS A 30 -31.73 32.94 0.10
C CYS A 30 -32.91 33.77 -0.46
N GLN A 31 -33.45 34.69 0.33
CA GLN A 31 -34.53 35.60 -0.10
C GLN A 31 -34.02 36.83 -0.87
N THR A 32 -33.18 36.63 -1.88
CA THR A 32 -32.76 37.72 -2.76
C THR A 32 -32.96 37.33 -4.21
N VAL A 33 -33.58 38.23 -4.98
CA VAL A 33 -33.83 38.11 -6.44
C VAL A 33 -32.53 38.01 -7.27
N ASP A 34 -31.37 38.20 -6.64
CA ASP A 34 -30.05 38.03 -7.24
C ASP A 34 -29.39 36.74 -6.73
N GLY A 35 -29.36 35.72 -7.59
CA GLY A 35 -28.76 34.41 -7.30
C GLY A 35 -27.23 34.45 -7.14
N SER A 36 -26.57 35.57 -7.46
CA SER A 36 -25.12 35.74 -7.24
C SER A 36 -24.75 35.99 -5.78
N ALA A 37 -25.67 36.54 -4.97
CA ALA A 37 -25.46 36.81 -3.55
C ALA A 37 -25.34 35.53 -2.70
N CYS A 38 -25.89 34.43 -3.20
CA CYS A 38 -26.00 33.17 -2.48
C CYS A 38 -24.80 32.24 -2.70
N GLY A 39 -23.81 32.63 -3.53
CA GLY A 39 -22.61 31.83 -3.79
C GLY A 39 -22.85 30.54 -4.61
N TRP A 40 -24.03 30.38 -5.22
CA TRP A 40 -24.36 29.25 -6.11
C TRP A 40 -23.90 29.50 -7.57
N GLY A 41 -23.26 30.63 -7.82
CA GLY A 41 -22.72 31.02 -9.12
C GLY A 41 -21.20 30.97 -9.11
N GLY A 42 -20.64 29.81 -9.40
CA GLY A 42 -19.20 29.65 -9.56
C GLY A 42 -18.80 28.23 -9.17
N GLY A 43 -18.45 27.42 -10.17
CA GLY A 43 -18.06 26.03 -9.99
C GLY A 43 -17.10 25.86 -8.82
N SER A 44 -17.65 25.37 -7.71
CA SER A 44 -16.85 24.86 -6.60
C SER A 44 -16.27 23.53 -7.08
N SER A 45 -15.25 23.61 -7.93
CA SER A 45 -14.24 22.58 -7.94
C SER A 45 -13.61 22.68 -6.55
N SER A 46 -14.17 21.97 -5.58
CA SER A 46 -13.42 21.54 -4.42
C SER A 46 -12.19 20.87 -5.00
N SER A 47 -11.09 21.62 -5.12
CA SER A 47 -9.81 21.08 -5.48
C SER A 47 -9.38 20.30 -4.26
N ARG A 48 -9.98 19.12 -4.07
CA ARG A 48 -9.49 18.11 -3.15
C ARG A 48 -8.06 17.92 -3.61
N ARG A 49 -7.11 18.53 -2.89
CA ARG A 49 -5.68 18.38 -3.21
C ARG A 49 -5.42 16.90 -3.04
N VAL A 50 -5.43 16.16 -4.15
CA VAL A 50 -5.12 14.74 -4.17
C VAL A 50 -3.63 14.67 -3.87
N TYR A 51 -3.31 14.50 -2.59
CA TYR A 51 -1.95 14.25 -2.17
C TYR A 51 -1.55 12.89 -2.75
N LYS A 52 -0.67 12.92 -3.76
CA LYS A 52 -0.09 11.71 -4.32
C LYS A 52 1.04 11.26 -3.42
N VAL A 53 0.82 10.18 -2.68
CA VAL A 53 1.84 9.58 -1.83
C VAL A 53 3.09 9.28 -2.68
N PRO A 54 4.28 9.78 -2.29
CA PRO A 54 5.49 9.58 -3.06
C PRO A 54 5.87 8.11 -3.18
N ASN A 55 6.25 7.68 -4.39
CA ASN A 55 6.79 6.35 -4.58
C ASN A 55 8.10 6.16 -3.82
N ARG A 56 8.33 4.94 -3.39
CA ARG A 56 9.59 4.51 -2.82
C ARG A 56 10.02 3.18 -3.45
N TRP A 57 11.33 3.01 -3.57
CA TRP A 57 11.93 1.91 -4.28
C TRP A 57 12.95 1.16 -3.44
N GLY A 58 12.87 -0.16 -3.51
CA GLY A 58 13.86 -1.07 -2.99
C GLY A 58 14.46 -1.94 -4.10
N ALA A 59 15.67 -2.45 -3.86
CA ALA A 59 16.31 -3.42 -4.73
C ALA A 59 17.12 -4.42 -3.89
N ILE A 60 17.28 -5.63 -4.42
CA ILE A 60 18.08 -6.70 -3.81
C ILE A 60 18.97 -7.30 -4.89
N TYR A 61 20.26 -7.42 -4.59
CA TYR A 61 21.29 -8.06 -5.42
C TYR A 61 21.83 -9.29 -4.70
N PHE A 62 22.27 -10.27 -5.48
CA PHE A 62 22.78 -11.53 -4.98
C PHE A 62 23.96 -12.01 -5.82
N ASN A 63 25.01 -12.48 -5.16
CA ASN A 63 26.02 -13.31 -5.81
C ASN A 63 25.74 -14.79 -5.45
N PRO A 64 25.48 -15.66 -6.43
CA PRO A 64 25.12 -17.05 -6.16
C PRO A 64 26.29 -17.92 -5.67
N VAL A 65 27.55 -17.53 -5.90
CA VAL A 65 28.74 -18.34 -5.58
C VAL A 65 29.09 -18.27 -4.11
N ASN A 66 29.20 -17.06 -3.58
CA ASN A 66 29.53 -16.83 -2.18
C ASN A 66 28.31 -16.44 -1.33
N ARG A 67 27.11 -16.48 -1.93
CA ARG A 67 25.83 -16.20 -1.29
C ARG A 67 25.74 -14.80 -0.67
N ALA A 68 26.55 -13.85 -1.14
CA ALA A 68 26.49 -12.46 -0.70
C ALA A 68 25.18 -11.82 -1.16
N VAL A 69 24.52 -11.09 -0.25
CA VAL A 69 23.27 -10.39 -0.51
C VAL A 69 23.50 -8.91 -0.24
N GLY A 70 23.10 -8.08 -1.19
CA GLY A 70 23.03 -6.63 -1.00
C GLY A 70 21.61 -6.15 -1.20
N TYR A 71 21.23 -5.12 -0.48
CA TYR A 71 19.89 -4.56 -0.54
C TYR A 71 19.95 -3.06 -0.25
N SER A 72 18.95 -2.33 -0.74
CA SER A 72 18.80 -0.92 -0.41
C SER A 72 17.99 -0.76 0.87
N GLU A 73 18.58 -0.17 1.90
CA GLU A 73 17.92 0.05 3.20
C GLU A 73 17.10 1.34 3.20
N ASN A 74 17.49 2.32 2.37
CA ASN A 74 17.06 3.71 2.54
C ASN A 74 15.72 4.08 1.92
N ASN A 75 14.85 3.11 1.63
CA ASN A 75 13.51 3.38 1.10
C ASN A 75 13.57 4.43 -0.04
N THR A 76 14.34 4.13 -1.08
CA THR A 76 14.93 5.20 -1.90
C THR A 76 13.88 5.91 -2.76
N LYS A 77 14.16 7.15 -3.17
CA LYS A 77 13.24 7.97 -3.96
C LYS A 77 13.13 7.54 -5.43
N SER A 78 14.06 6.72 -5.93
CA SER A 78 14.10 6.29 -7.33
C SER A 78 14.63 4.86 -7.48
N TYR A 79 14.24 4.17 -8.54
CA TYR A 79 14.79 2.84 -8.82
C TYR A 79 16.30 2.87 -9.03
N ARG A 80 16.85 3.95 -9.62
CA ARG A 80 18.29 4.07 -9.90
C ARG A 80 19.09 4.16 -8.61
N SER A 81 18.61 4.92 -7.63
CA SER A 81 19.23 4.97 -6.30
C SER A 81 19.15 3.63 -5.58
N ALA A 82 17.99 2.95 -5.61
CA ALA A 82 17.83 1.63 -5.01
C ALA A 82 18.82 0.62 -5.60
N ASN A 83 18.92 0.57 -6.93
CA ASN A 83 19.81 -0.35 -7.62
C ASN A 83 21.28 -0.09 -7.31
N LYS A 84 21.70 1.19 -7.33
CA LYS A 84 23.07 1.56 -7.00
C LYS A 84 23.44 1.13 -5.58
N GLU A 85 22.60 1.48 -4.60
CA GLU A 85 22.82 1.15 -3.19
C GLU A 85 22.85 -0.37 -2.96
N ALA A 86 21.90 -1.11 -3.52
CA ALA A 86 21.82 -2.56 -3.37
C ALA A 86 23.01 -3.29 -4.02
N LEU A 87 23.47 -2.81 -5.19
CA LEU A 87 24.66 -3.35 -5.85
C LEU A 87 25.92 -3.08 -5.03
N GLU A 88 26.13 -1.84 -4.59
CA GLU A 88 27.26 -1.47 -3.73
C GLU A 88 27.26 -2.25 -2.41
N SER A 89 26.08 -2.44 -1.82
CA SER A 89 25.88 -3.27 -0.62
C SER A 89 26.27 -4.73 -0.88
N CYS A 90 25.88 -5.30 -2.03
CA CYS A 90 26.23 -6.68 -2.39
C CYS A 90 27.74 -6.84 -2.57
N ILE A 91 28.37 -5.87 -3.25
CA ILE A 91 29.82 -5.85 -3.46
C ILE A 91 30.55 -5.77 -2.11
N LYS A 92 30.11 -4.88 -1.22
CA LYS A 92 30.67 -4.71 0.13
C LYS A 92 30.47 -5.94 1.02
N ALA A 93 29.37 -6.67 0.84
CA ALA A 93 29.12 -7.95 1.52
C ALA A 93 30.01 -9.10 1.01
N GLY A 94 31.04 -8.79 0.21
CA GLY A 94 31.96 -9.75 -0.38
C GLY A 94 31.48 -10.29 -1.72
N GLY A 95 30.34 -9.84 -2.23
CA GLY A 95 29.77 -10.32 -3.49
C GLY A 95 30.57 -9.95 -4.73
N GLY A 96 31.27 -8.82 -4.71
CA GLY A 96 32.27 -8.39 -5.70
C GLY A 96 32.02 -8.70 -7.19
N GLU A 97 33.12 -8.61 -7.94
CA GLU A 97 33.23 -9.19 -9.29
C GLU A 97 33.87 -10.58 -9.24
N ASN A 98 34.26 -11.09 -8.07
CA ASN A 98 34.85 -12.42 -7.90
C ASN A 98 34.46 -12.97 -6.51
N PRO A 99 34.02 -14.23 -6.38
CA PRO A 99 33.79 -15.22 -7.44
C PRO A 99 32.68 -14.85 -8.42
N ILE A 100 32.96 -15.06 -9.71
CA ILE A 100 31.97 -14.97 -10.78
C ILE A 100 31.21 -16.29 -10.84
N ALA A 101 29.89 -16.21 -10.96
CA ALA A 101 29.03 -17.37 -11.16
C ALA A 101 29.27 -18.04 -12.52
N ARG A 102 28.72 -19.26 -12.70
CA ARG A 102 28.88 -19.99 -13.98
C ARG A 102 28.39 -19.23 -15.21
N ASP A 103 27.48 -18.26 -15.03
CA ASP A 103 26.94 -17.41 -16.10
C ASP A 103 27.78 -16.15 -16.38
N GLY A 104 28.96 -16.03 -15.77
CA GLY A 104 29.84 -14.89 -15.99
C GLY A 104 29.46 -13.64 -15.18
N LYS A 105 28.50 -13.74 -14.24
CA LYS A 105 28.05 -12.59 -13.43
C LYS A 105 28.41 -12.74 -11.96
N GLY A 106 28.83 -11.63 -11.32
CA GLY A 106 28.97 -11.52 -9.87
C GLY A 106 27.63 -11.15 -9.21
N CYS A 107 27.66 -10.13 -8.35
CA CYS A 107 26.44 -9.51 -7.83
C CYS A 107 25.46 -9.14 -8.96
N ARG A 108 24.27 -9.74 -8.96
CA ARG A 108 23.23 -9.49 -9.96
C ARG A 108 21.90 -9.13 -9.31
N LEU A 109 21.11 -8.30 -10.02
CA LEU A 109 19.79 -7.86 -9.56
C LEU A 109 18.84 -9.06 -9.45
N MET A 110 18.28 -9.26 -8.27
CA MET A 110 17.26 -10.29 -8.01
C MET A 110 15.86 -9.71 -7.98
N SER A 111 15.69 -8.53 -7.37
CA SER A 111 14.38 -7.88 -7.27
C SER A 111 14.55 -6.37 -7.26
N GLN A 112 13.64 -5.69 -7.96
CA GLN A 112 13.39 -4.27 -7.85
C GLN A 112 11.90 -4.10 -7.58
N TYR A 113 11.56 -3.40 -6.51
CA TYR A 113 10.19 -3.29 -6.04
C TYR A 113 9.83 -1.86 -5.64
N ARG A 114 8.55 -1.51 -5.74
CA ARG A 114 8.02 -0.16 -5.55
C ARG A 114 6.82 -0.17 -4.62
N ASN A 115 6.86 0.60 -3.54
CA ASN A 115 5.77 0.77 -2.56
C ASN A 115 5.32 -0.52 -1.87
N VAL A 116 6.11 -1.59 -1.95
CA VAL A 116 5.76 -2.90 -1.39
C VAL A 116 6.88 -3.40 -0.49
N CYS A 117 6.62 -4.52 0.16
CA CYS A 117 7.59 -5.29 0.91
C CYS A 117 8.30 -6.32 0.04
N ALA A 118 9.50 -6.71 0.43
CA ALA A 118 10.25 -7.80 -0.16
C ALA A 118 10.95 -8.62 0.91
N ALA A 119 11.07 -9.92 0.68
CA ALA A 119 11.89 -10.81 1.49
C ALA A 119 12.70 -11.75 0.60
N PHE A 120 13.93 -12.03 1.04
CA PHE A 120 14.86 -12.91 0.36
C PHE A 120 15.39 -13.97 1.32
N ALA A 121 15.01 -15.22 1.06
CA ALA A 121 15.54 -16.40 1.73
C ALA A 121 16.64 -17.02 0.86
N VAL A 122 17.74 -17.43 1.48
CA VAL A 122 18.83 -18.16 0.83
C VAL A 122 19.18 -19.37 1.68
N GLY A 123 19.33 -20.53 1.04
CA GLY A 123 19.81 -21.77 1.64
C GLY A 123 21.00 -22.32 0.88
N GLY A 124 21.84 -23.08 1.61
CA GLY A 124 23.12 -23.58 1.13
C GLY A 124 24.23 -22.53 1.09
N ASP A 125 25.48 -23.00 1.09
CA ASP A 125 26.69 -22.19 1.27
C ASP A 125 27.41 -21.84 -0.05
N LYS A 126 27.12 -22.56 -1.14
CA LYS A 126 27.82 -22.46 -2.44
C LYS A 126 26.88 -22.53 -3.63
N GLU A 127 27.27 -21.96 -4.77
CA GLU A 127 26.49 -22.06 -6.03
C GLU A 127 26.16 -23.50 -6.39
N GLY A 128 24.93 -23.73 -6.85
CA GLY A 128 24.45 -25.05 -7.27
C GLY A 128 24.02 -25.98 -6.12
N ASN A 129 24.35 -25.64 -4.87
CA ASN A 129 23.87 -26.35 -3.69
C ASN A 129 22.96 -25.44 -2.86
N GLY A 130 21.66 -25.72 -2.84
CA GLY A 130 20.66 -24.98 -2.08
C GLY A 130 19.65 -24.20 -2.90
N GLY A 131 18.78 -23.47 -2.20
CA GLY A 131 17.59 -22.81 -2.73
C GLY A 131 17.60 -21.31 -2.47
N PHE A 132 16.80 -20.58 -3.22
CA PHE A 132 16.50 -19.19 -2.90
C PHE A 132 15.01 -18.91 -3.08
N GLY A 133 14.48 -18.00 -2.28
CA GLY A 133 13.11 -17.53 -2.37
C GLY A 133 13.08 -16.02 -2.30
N MET A 134 12.67 -15.37 -3.39
CA MET A 134 12.54 -13.91 -3.50
C MET A 134 11.07 -13.57 -3.73
N ILE A 135 10.45 -12.90 -2.76
CA ILE A 135 9.03 -12.57 -2.81
C ILE A 135 8.84 -11.09 -2.55
N ASN A 136 7.98 -10.46 -3.35
CA ASN A 136 7.49 -9.10 -3.14
C ASN A 136 5.99 -9.15 -2.80
N GLY A 137 5.52 -8.25 -1.97
CA GLY A 137 4.11 -8.23 -1.55
C GLY A 137 3.79 -7.15 -0.52
N ASP A 138 2.51 -6.99 -0.20
CA ASP A 138 2.03 -5.86 0.60
C ASP A 138 2.28 -6.02 2.10
N HIS A 139 2.47 -7.25 2.59
CA HIS A 139 2.67 -7.53 4.01
C HIS A 139 4.01 -8.22 4.27
N LEU A 140 4.78 -7.70 5.23
CA LEU A 140 6.14 -8.16 5.52
C LEU A 140 6.19 -9.64 5.95
N GLU A 141 5.25 -10.07 6.79
CA GLU A 141 5.23 -11.44 7.32
C GLU A 141 4.81 -12.46 6.25
N ASP A 142 3.91 -12.09 5.35
CA ASP A 142 3.51 -12.94 4.24
C ASP A 142 4.68 -13.19 3.29
N VAL A 143 5.39 -12.11 2.89
CA VAL A 143 6.54 -12.25 2.00
C VAL A 143 7.69 -13.03 2.65
N LYS A 144 7.91 -12.89 3.97
CA LYS A 144 8.89 -13.70 4.71
C LYS A 144 8.53 -15.19 4.68
N LYS A 145 7.28 -15.53 5.00
CA LYS A 145 6.80 -16.91 5.03
C LYS A 145 6.88 -17.55 3.65
N GLU A 146 6.47 -16.83 2.61
CA GLU A 146 6.50 -17.31 1.24
C GLU A 146 7.94 -17.44 0.71
N ALA A 147 8.84 -16.52 1.07
CA ALA A 147 10.26 -16.61 0.73
C ALA A 147 10.90 -17.86 1.33
N MET A 148 10.63 -18.14 2.61
CA MET A 148 11.08 -19.37 3.27
C MET A 148 10.51 -20.61 2.59
N THR A 149 9.20 -20.63 2.34
CA THR A 149 8.51 -21.76 1.68
C THR A 149 9.10 -22.03 0.29
N THR A 150 9.37 -20.97 -0.48
CA THR A 150 9.95 -21.07 -1.82
C THR A 150 11.38 -21.58 -1.76
N CYS A 151 12.20 -21.07 -0.85
CA CYS A 151 13.56 -21.55 -0.66
C CYS A 151 13.58 -23.03 -0.22
N SER A 152 12.68 -23.42 0.70
CA SER A 152 12.62 -24.76 1.27
C SER A 152 12.24 -25.86 0.29
N LYS A 153 11.73 -25.52 -0.90
CA LYS A 153 11.52 -26.48 -1.99
C LYS A 153 12.84 -27.06 -2.53
N TYR A 154 13.95 -26.34 -2.33
CA TYR A 154 15.25 -26.67 -2.92
C TYR A 154 16.39 -26.76 -1.89
N SER A 155 16.10 -26.50 -0.60
CA SER A 155 17.10 -26.58 0.47
C SER A 155 16.43 -26.82 1.83
N ASN A 156 17.07 -27.61 2.68
CA ASN A 156 16.59 -27.83 4.05
C ASN A 156 17.07 -26.75 5.03
N GLU A 157 17.97 -25.84 4.61
CA GLU A 157 18.67 -24.88 5.48
C GLU A 157 18.50 -23.44 4.98
N CYS A 158 17.25 -23.01 4.81
CA CYS A 158 16.95 -21.66 4.36
C CYS A 158 17.01 -20.65 5.51
N THR A 159 17.55 -19.47 5.23
CA THR A 159 17.55 -18.33 6.16
C THR A 159 17.10 -17.06 5.45
N ILE A 160 16.32 -16.22 6.13
CA ILE A 160 16.00 -14.88 5.64
C ILE A 160 17.26 -14.02 5.72
N ARG A 161 17.77 -13.60 4.56
CA ARG A 161 18.92 -12.69 4.44
C ARG A 161 18.50 -11.23 4.33
N TYR A 162 17.28 -10.98 3.88
CA TYR A 162 16.67 -9.66 3.87
C TYR A 162 15.16 -9.77 4.01
N ALA A 163 14.55 -8.86 4.77
CA ALA A 163 13.12 -8.64 4.75
C ALA A 163 12.82 -7.18 5.11
N GLY A 164 12.15 -6.44 4.24
CA GLY A 164 11.88 -5.02 4.46
C GLY A 164 10.93 -4.42 3.43
N CYS A 165 10.32 -3.29 3.80
CA CYS A 165 9.41 -2.55 2.94
C CYS A 165 10.07 -1.30 2.37
N SER A 166 9.82 -1.03 1.09
CA SER A 166 10.08 0.26 0.50
C SER A 166 8.77 0.96 0.17
N ARG A 167 8.17 1.61 1.17
CA ARG A 167 6.93 2.39 1.03
C ARG A 167 7.00 3.67 1.85
N HIS A 168 6.30 4.70 1.40
CA HIS A 168 6.10 5.92 2.21
C HIS A 168 5.27 5.58 3.47
N PRO A 169 5.54 6.18 4.63
CA PRO A 169 4.72 5.95 5.83
C PRO A 169 3.22 6.22 5.62
N ASP A 170 2.87 7.16 4.74
CA ASP A 170 1.47 7.46 4.41
C ASP A 170 0.74 6.30 3.70
N TYR A 171 1.45 5.32 3.14
CA TYR A 171 0.81 4.08 2.64
C TYR A 171 0.29 3.17 3.76
N LEU A 172 0.61 3.45 5.02
CA LEU A 172 0.12 2.68 6.18
C LEU A 172 -1.06 3.34 6.88
N ARG A 173 -1.50 4.52 6.40
CA ARG A 173 -2.57 5.32 7.03
C ARG A 173 -3.96 5.07 6.45
N TYR A 174 -4.05 4.31 5.36
CA TYR A 174 -5.26 3.97 4.62
C TYR A 174 -5.23 2.49 4.27
#